data_AF-A0A7W0GHJ0-F1
#
_entry.id   AF-A0A7W0GHJ0-F1
#
_cell.length_a   1.000
_cell.length_b   1.000
_cell.length_c   1.000
_cell.angle_alpha   90.00
_cell.angle_beta   90.00
_cell.angle_gamma   90.00
#
_symmetry.space_group_name_H-M   'P 1'
#
loop_
_entity.id
_entity.type
_entity.pdbx_description
1 polymer ?
#
loop_
_entity_poly.entity_id
_entity_poly.type
_entity_poly.pdbx_seq_one_letter_code
_entity_poly.pdbx_strand_id
1 'polypeptide(L)' 'RYRLLHTAARITRGQRRIYLRLAKNWPWALALARAFTQLRLIPLPI' A
#
# COMPACT_ATOMS: atom_id res chain seq x y z
N ARG A 1 -7.60 -11.84 -13.26
CA ARG A 1 -6.19 -11.52 -13.60
C ARG A 1 -5.86 -10.13 -13.05
N TYR A 2 -5.57 -10.04 -11.75
CA TYR A 2 -5.43 -8.76 -11.04
C TYR A 2 -4.02 -8.18 -11.21
N ARG A 3 -3.85 -7.20 -12.11
CA ARG A 3 -2.58 -6.45 -12.32
C ARG A 3 -2.56 -5.11 -11.59
N LEU A 4 -3.42 -4.92 -10.59
CA LEU A 4 -3.53 -3.64 -9.90
C LEU A 4 -2.23 -3.26 -9.14
N LEU A 5 -1.57 -4.26 -8.57
CA LEU A 5 -0.33 -4.05 -7.82
C LEU A 5 0.93 -4.08 -8.70
N HIS A 6 0.87 -4.70 -9.88
CA HIS A 6 2.09 -4.99 -10.65
C HIS A 6 2.63 -3.77 -11.39
N THR A 7 1.76 -2.86 -11.84
CA THR A 7 2.19 -1.77 -12.74
C THR A 7 2.51 -0.46 -12.01
N ALA A 8 1.84 -0.17 -10.89
CA ALA A 8 1.89 1.15 -10.26
C ALA A 8 2.32 1.17 -8.79
N ALA A 9 2.56 0.01 -8.17
CA ALA A 9 2.99 -0.09 -6.78
C ALA A 9 4.30 -0.88 -6.67
N ARG A 10 5.28 -0.33 -5.95
CA ARG A 10 6.54 -1.00 -5.61
C ARG A 10 6.60 -1.18 -4.11
N ILE A 11 6.71 -2.43 -3.67
CA ILE A 11 6.99 -2.75 -2.27
C ILE A 11 8.50 -2.73 -2.09
N THR A 12 8.98 -1.87 -1.20
CA THR A 12 10.39 -1.80 -0.80
C THR A 12 10.49 -2.12 0.68
N ARG A 13 11.39 -3.03 1.06
CA ARG A 13 11.65 -3.40 2.46
C ARG A 13 12.91 -2.69 2.92
N GLY A 14 12.88 -2.08 4.10
CA GLY A 14 14.05 -1.43 4.70
C GLY A 14 14.09 -1.70 6.20
N GLN A 15 15.14 -2.38 6.68
CA GLN A 15 15.30 -2.79 8.07
C GLN A 15 13.99 -3.40 8.63
N ARG A 16 13.35 -2.76 9.60
CA ARG A 16 12.09 -3.20 10.24
C ARG A 16 10.82 -2.59 9.62
N ARG A 17 10.93 -1.91 8.47
CA ARG A 17 9.82 -1.16 7.85
C ARG A 17 9.58 -1.64 6.42
N ILE A 18 8.31 -1.84 6.09
CA ILE A 18 7.85 -2.12 4.73
C ILE A 18 7.26 -0.84 4.18
N TYR A 19 7.82 -0.36 3.07
CA TYR A 19 7.38 0.83 2.38
C TYR A 19 6.65 0.43 1.10
N LEU A 20 5.40 0.87 0.97
CA LEU A 20 4.65 0.76 -0.27
C LEU A 20 4.78 2.09 -1.02
N ARG A 21 5.47 2.08 -2.17
CA ARG A 21 5.61 3.24 -3.04
C ARG A 21 4.58 3.14 -4.16
N LEU A 22 3.72 4.14 -4.28
CA LEU A 22 2.70 4.22 -5.32
C LEU A 22 3.11 5.30 -6.34
N ALA A 23 2.88 5.03 -7.62
CA ALA A 23 3.15 6.01 -8.67
C ALA A 23 2.25 7.25 -8.51
N LYS A 24 2.85 8.44 -8.59
CA LYS A 24 2.17 9.72 -8.31
C LYS A 24 0.96 10.00 -9.22
N ASN A 25 1.03 9.53 -10.47
CA ASN A 25 -0.02 9.73 -11.48
C ASN A 25 -1.04 8.58 -11.53
N TRP A 26 -0.97 7.62 -10.59
CA TRP A 26 -1.88 6.49 -10.60
C TRP A 26 -3.20 6.86 -9.92
N PRO A 27 -4.35 6.76 -10.61
CA PRO A 27 -5.62 7.25 -10.10
C PRO A 27 -6.07 6.55 -8.81
N TRP A 28 -5.54 5.37 -8.51
CA TRP A 28 -5.96 4.55 -7.35
C TRP A 28 -4.96 4.65 -6.18
N ALA A 29 -3.91 5.46 -6.31
CA ALA A 29 -2.89 5.61 -5.26
C ALA A 29 -3.49 6.10 -3.94
N LEU A 30 -4.39 7.09 -4.01
CA LEU A 30 -5.07 7.63 -2.82
C LEU A 30 -6.03 6.61 -2.19
N ALA A 31 -6.79 5.87 -3.03
CA ALA A 31 -7.72 4.85 -2.55
C ALA A 31 -6.98 3.75 -1.78
N LEU A 32 -5.83 3.30 -2.32
CA LEU A 32 -5.01 2.28 -1.69
C LEU A 32 -4.35 2.80 -0.40
N ALA A 33 -3.83 4.03 -0.40
CA ALA A 33 -3.26 4.66 0.79
C ALA A 33 -4.29 4.74 1.92
N ARG A 34 -5.52 5.20 1.61
CA ARG A 34 -6.63 5.23 2.58
C ARG A 34 -6.97 3.84 3.10
N ALA A 35 -7.09 2.84 2.23
CA ALA A 35 -7.38 1.47 2.63
C ALA A 35 -6.32 0.92 3.61
N PHE A 36 -5.04 1.13 3.32
CA PHE A 36 -3.96 0.71 4.24
C PHE A 36 -3.93 1.50 5.55
N THR A 37 -4.26 2.79 5.53
CA THR A 37 -4.43 3.57 6.76
C THR A 37 -5.57 3.00 7.61
N GLN A 38 -6.71 2.67 7.02
CA GLN A 38 -7.83 2.06 7.73
C GLN A 38 -7.47 0.68 8.29
N LEU A 39 -6.79 -0.18 7.50
CA LEU A 39 -6.30 -1.47 7.97
C LEU A 39 -5.34 -1.34 9.16
N ARG A 40 -4.52 -0.28 9.21
CA ARG A 40 -3.61 -0.02 10.33
C ARG A 40 -4.34 0.41 11.60
N LEU A 41 -5.55 0.97 11.49
CA LEU A 41 -6.38 1.32 12.64
C LEU A 41 -7.05 0.11 13.28
N ILE A 42 -7.10 -1.02 12.57
CA ILE A 42 -7.62 -2.26 13.14
C ILE A 42 -6.61 -2.73 14.20
N PRO A 43 -6.99 -2.75 15.50
CA PRO A 43 -6.10 -3.26 16.52
C PRO A 43 -5.83 -4.74 16.22
N LEU A 44 -4.56 -5.11 16.18
CA LEU A 44 -4.19 -6.50 16.03
C LEU A 44 -4.77 -7.24 17.26
N PRO A 45 -5.50 -8.35 17.09
CA PRO A 45 -5.93 -9.16 18.22
C PRO A 45 -4.68 -9.58 19.00
N ILE A 46 -4.69 -9.29 20.31
CA ILE A 46 -3.65 -9.72 21.26
C ILE A 46 -3.69 -11.23 21.47
#